data_AF-A0A0B1S5U8-F1
#
_entry.id   AF-A0A0B1S5U8-F1
#
_cell.length_a   1.000
_cell.length_b   1.000
_cell.length_c   1.000
_cell.angle_alpha   90.00
_cell.angle_beta   90.00
_cell.angle_gamma   90.00
#
_symmetry.space_group_name_H-M   'P 1'
#
loop_
_entity.id
_entity.type
_entity.pdbx_description
1 polymer ?
#
loop_
_entity_poly.entity_id
_entity_poly.type
_entity_poly.pdbx_seq_one_letter_code
_entity_poly.pdbx_strand_id
1 'polypeptide(L)'
;MAPFRYTCWLWIGVIMTNAQFLYRVFYLLCSACGVFISPFFYAFHLIDVVLSFPMLKAILQSVTHNLQQLILTIMMMLVVVYLYAVLAFNFFRKFYVQEGEDGEEPDRKCHNMLTCFIYHFYAGVRAGGGIGDELEPPYGDELEYPRMFYDISFFLFVIIILLAIMQGLIIDAFGELRDQQESATEKLESSCFICDIGKETFDRMPRGFEIHVTKEHNFANYLFFLQHLVNKDETEYTGQETYVREKYDNR
;
A
#
# COMPACT_ATOMS: atom_id res chain seq x y z
N MET A 1 -4.23 18.44 40.08
CA MET A 1 -4.01 19.01 38.72
C MET A 1 -3.17 18.11 37.80
N ALA A 2 -2.11 17.45 38.29
CA ALA A 2 -1.35 16.44 37.54
C ALA A 2 -2.17 15.29 36.87
N PRO A 3 -3.21 14.71 37.52
CA PRO A 3 -3.97 13.63 36.89
C PRO A 3 -4.74 14.08 35.64
N PHE A 4 -5.31 15.29 35.63
CA PHE A 4 -6.04 15.81 34.47
C PHE A 4 -5.12 16.02 33.25
N ARG A 5 -3.89 16.51 33.46
CA ARG A 5 -2.89 16.67 32.40
C ARG A 5 -2.47 15.32 31.82
N TYR A 6 -2.25 14.32 32.67
CA TYR A 6 -1.96 12.96 32.24
C TYR A 6 -3.11 12.35 31.45
N THR A 7 -4.35 12.49 31.94
CA THR A 7 -5.54 12.01 31.24
C THR A 7 -5.70 12.67 29.88
N CYS A 8 -5.49 13.99 29.79
CA CYS A 8 -5.61 14.72 28.52
C CYS A 8 -4.54 14.28 27.51
N TRP A 9 -3.29 14.11 27.95
CA TRP A 9 -2.22 13.56 27.11
C TRP A 9 -2.50 12.11 26.68
N LEU A 10 -2.98 11.27 27.59
CA LEU A 10 -3.31 9.88 27.29
C LEU A 10 -4.43 9.78 26.25
N TRP A 11 -5.53 10.52 26.44
CA TRP A 11 -6.67 10.46 25.52
C TRP A 11 -6.38 11.11 24.18
N ILE A 12 -5.93 12.36 24.18
CA ILE A 12 -5.75 13.14 22.94
C ILE A 12 -4.44 12.75 22.23
N GLY A 13 -3.38 12.50 22.99
CA GLY A 13 -2.06 12.23 22.44
C GLY A 13 -1.82 10.76 22.07
N VAL A 14 -2.30 9.81 22.88
CA VAL A 14 -1.97 8.38 22.71
C VAL A 14 -3.13 7.55 22.17
N ILE A 15 -4.34 7.70 22.75
CA ILE A 15 -5.49 6.88 22.37
C ILE A 15 -6.05 7.32 21.01
N MET A 16 -6.25 8.63 20.82
CA MET A 16 -6.80 9.16 19.57
C MET A 16 -5.85 9.07 18.37
N THR A 17 -4.57 8.81 18.58
CA THR A 17 -3.58 8.60 17.50
C THR A 17 -3.41 7.13 17.13
N ASN A 18 -3.94 6.20 17.94
CA ASN A 18 -3.82 4.77 17.69
C ASN A 18 -4.76 4.34 16.55
N ALA A 19 -4.19 3.87 15.44
CA ALA A 19 -4.93 3.46 14.25
C ALA A 19 -5.96 2.34 14.51
N GLN A 20 -5.64 1.37 15.37
CA GLN A 20 -6.57 0.28 15.70
C GLN A 20 -7.75 0.78 16.53
N PHE A 21 -7.52 1.74 17.42
CA PHE A 21 -8.59 2.38 18.18
C PHE A 21 -9.49 3.21 17.24
N LEU A 22 -8.90 4.05 16.40
CA LEU A 22 -9.63 4.85 15.41
C LEU A 22 -10.48 3.98 14.48
N TYR A 23 -9.95 2.84 14.03
CA TYR A 23 -10.70 1.88 13.23
C TYR A 23 -11.94 1.33 13.96
N ARG A 24 -11.81 0.95 15.24
CA ARG A 24 -12.95 0.48 16.04
C ARG A 24 -13.98 1.56 16.31
N VAL A 25 -13.54 2.80 16.52
CA VAL A 25 -14.44 3.96 16.64
C VAL A 25 -15.20 4.18 15.34
N PHE A 26 -14.52 4.15 14.20
CA PHE A 26 -15.15 4.24 12.88
C PHE A 26 -16.16 3.11 12.65
N TYR A 27 -15.82 1.87 13.02
CA TYR A 27 -16.72 0.73 12.95
C TYR A 27 -18.00 0.95 13.76
N LEU A 28 -17.87 1.44 15.01
CA LEU A 28 -19.01 1.78 15.86
C LEU A 28 -19.85 2.93 15.27
N LEU A 29 -19.21 3.96 14.73
CA LEU A 29 -19.90 5.08 14.07
C LEU A 29 -20.71 4.58 12.85
N CYS A 30 -20.13 3.71 12.02
CA CYS A 30 -20.85 3.10 10.91
C CYS A 30 -22.03 2.23 11.38
N SER A 31 -21.88 1.47 12.47
CA SER A 31 -22.99 0.72 13.08
C SER A 31 -24.13 1.65 13.55
N ALA A 32 -23.79 2.75 14.24
CA ALA A 32 -24.76 3.73 14.73
C ALA A 32 -25.48 4.43 13.56
N CYS A 33 -24.73 4.88 12.54
CA CYS A 33 -25.30 5.44 11.32
C CYS A 33 -26.19 4.44 10.57
N GLY A 34 -25.87 3.14 10.64
CA GLY A 34 -26.70 2.05 10.13
C GLY A 34 -28.11 2.02 10.72
N VAL A 35 -28.22 2.32 12.01
CA VAL A 35 -29.49 2.37 12.74
C VAL A 35 -30.21 3.70 12.56
N PHE A 36 -29.50 4.82 12.71
CA PHE A 36 -30.11 6.15 12.81
C PHE A 36 -30.32 6.86 11.47
N ILE A 37 -29.51 6.55 10.45
CA ILE A 37 -29.53 7.27 9.15
C ILE A 37 -30.02 6.34 8.04
N SER A 38 -29.31 5.24 7.79
CA SER A 38 -29.65 4.30 6.72
C SER A 38 -28.96 2.95 6.87
N PRO A 39 -29.65 1.83 6.61
CA PRO A 39 -29.04 0.49 6.62
C PRO A 39 -27.82 0.32 5.69
N PHE A 40 -27.62 1.19 4.68
CA PHE A 40 -26.47 1.10 3.78
C PHE A 40 -25.11 1.17 4.51
N PHE A 41 -25.03 1.82 5.68
CA PHE A 41 -23.77 1.92 6.43
C PHE A 41 -23.27 0.57 6.98
N TYR A 42 -24.13 -0.45 7.05
CA TYR A 42 -23.68 -1.80 7.39
C TYR A 42 -22.72 -2.39 6.34
N ALA A 43 -22.78 -1.95 5.08
CA ALA A 43 -21.87 -2.43 4.03
C ALA A 43 -20.40 -2.14 4.32
N PHE A 44 -20.08 -1.03 5.00
CA PHE A 44 -18.69 -0.69 5.36
C PHE A 44 -18.05 -1.70 6.32
N HIS A 45 -18.85 -2.50 7.04
CA HIS A 45 -18.34 -3.52 7.95
C HIS A 45 -17.68 -4.68 7.19
N LEU A 46 -17.98 -4.85 5.89
CA LEU A 46 -17.32 -5.85 5.05
C LEU A 46 -15.82 -5.57 4.85
N ILE A 47 -15.35 -4.33 5.04
CA ILE A 47 -13.91 -4.01 5.00
C ILE A 47 -13.16 -4.79 6.10
N ASP A 48 -13.83 -5.10 7.21
CA ASP A 48 -13.24 -5.84 8.34
C ASP A 48 -12.85 -7.28 7.96
N VAL A 49 -13.54 -7.87 6.99
CA VAL A 49 -13.19 -9.17 6.42
C VAL A 49 -11.77 -9.12 5.86
N VAL A 50 -11.44 -8.08 5.09
CA VAL A 50 -10.11 -7.91 4.48
C VAL A 50 -9.02 -7.79 5.54
N LEU A 51 -9.29 -7.07 6.63
CA LEU A 51 -8.32 -6.82 7.69
C LEU A 51 -8.18 -7.98 8.68
N SER A 52 -9.22 -8.83 8.80
CA SER A 52 -9.23 -9.99 9.69
C SER A 52 -8.44 -11.18 9.12
N PHE A 53 -8.44 -11.36 7.80
CA PHE A 53 -7.72 -12.46 7.16
C PHE A 53 -6.26 -12.10 6.88
N PRO A 54 -5.27 -12.84 7.44
CA PRO A 54 -3.85 -12.51 7.28
C PRO A 54 -3.38 -12.53 5.82
N MET A 55 -3.94 -13.43 5.01
CA MET A 55 -3.63 -13.51 3.58
C MET A 55 -4.12 -12.27 2.81
N LEU A 56 -5.34 -11.81 3.09
CA LEU A 56 -5.88 -10.60 2.46
C LEU A 56 -5.13 -9.34 2.91
N LYS A 57 -4.73 -9.30 4.18
CA LYS A 57 -3.90 -8.23 4.72
C LYS A 57 -2.53 -8.19 4.03
N ALA A 58 -1.90 -9.33 3.75
CA ALA A 58 -0.64 -9.39 3.01
C ALA A 58 -0.80 -8.87 1.57
N ILE A 59 -1.91 -9.21 0.89
CA ILE A 59 -2.24 -8.67 -0.43
C ILE A 59 -2.38 -7.13 -0.36
N LEU A 60 -3.11 -6.60 0.61
CA LEU A 60 -3.23 -5.15 0.78
C LEU A 60 -1.87 -4.50 1.07
N GLN A 61 -1.06 -5.13 1.92
CA GLN A 61 0.26 -4.65 2.31
C GLN A 61 1.17 -4.49 1.08
N SER A 62 1.14 -5.44 0.14
CA SER A 62 1.93 -5.36 -1.10
C SER A 62 1.65 -4.11 -1.92
N VAL A 63 0.37 -3.74 -2.09
CA VAL A 63 -0.02 -2.54 -2.84
C VAL A 63 0.38 -1.28 -2.07
N THR A 64 0.29 -1.31 -0.74
CA THR A 64 0.66 -0.16 0.11
C THR A 64 2.16 0.00 0.33
N HIS A 65 2.97 -1.04 0.12
CA HIS A 65 4.42 -1.03 0.36
C HIS A 65 5.12 0.06 -0.46
N ASN A 66 4.77 0.16 -1.75
CA ASN A 66 5.34 1.12 -2.69
C ASN A 66 4.35 2.24 -3.07
N LEU A 67 3.46 2.61 -2.13
CA LEU A 67 2.38 3.58 -2.40
C LEU A 67 2.90 4.94 -2.86
N GLN A 68 4.05 5.40 -2.34
CA GLN A 68 4.64 6.67 -2.77
C GLN A 68 5.03 6.65 -4.25
N GLN A 69 5.63 5.56 -4.72
CA GLN A 69 6.01 5.41 -6.12
C GLN A 69 4.76 5.32 -7.00
N LEU A 70 3.75 4.55 -6.56
CA LEU A 70 2.46 4.45 -7.26
C LEU A 70 1.77 5.81 -7.42
N ILE A 71 1.71 6.62 -6.35
CA ILE A 71 1.14 7.98 -6.39
C ILE A 71 1.92 8.86 -7.37
N LEU A 72 3.26 8.76 -7.38
CA LEU A 72 4.10 9.53 -8.30
C LEU A 72 3.88 9.13 -9.76
N THR A 73 3.71 7.83 -10.05
CA THR A 73 3.39 7.33 -11.39
C THR A 73 2.01 7.80 -11.86
N ILE A 74 1.00 7.79 -10.98
CA ILE A 74 -0.34 8.34 -11.27
C ILE A 74 -0.23 9.84 -11.55
N MET A 75 0.53 10.59 -10.75
CA MET A 75 0.75 12.01 -10.98
C MET A 75 1.41 12.27 -12.34
N MET A 76 2.43 11.49 -12.72
CA MET A 76 3.07 11.58 -14.03
C MET A 76 2.08 11.28 -15.17
N MET A 77 1.22 10.28 -15.01
CA MET A 77 0.16 9.97 -15.97
C MET A 77 -0.81 11.14 -16.13
N LEU A 78 -1.25 11.76 -15.03
CA LEU A 78 -2.13 12.94 -15.09
C LEU A 78 -1.48 14.10 -15.84
N VAL A 79 -0.18 14.34 -15.64
CA VAL A 79 0.56 15.39 -16.37
C VAL A 79 0.60 15.07 -17.87
N VAL A 80 0.95 13.85 -18.26
CA VAL A 80 1.02 13.45 -19.67
C VAL A 80 -0.36 13.55 -20.33
N VAL A 81 -1.41 13.00 -19.69
CA VAL A 81 -2.80 13.08 -20.17
C VAL A 81 -3.26 14.53 -20.30
N TYR A 82 -2.87 15.41 -19.38
CA TYR A 82 -3.16 16.84 -19.47
C TYR A 82 -2.50 17.50 -20.68
N LEU A 83 -1.24 17.17 -20.98
CA LEU A 83 -0.56 17.67 -22.20
C LEU A 83 -1.28 17.22 -23.48
N TYR A 84 -1.71 15.96 -23.54
CA TYR A 84 -2.54 15.46 -24.63
C TYR A 84 -3.86 16.23 -24.73
N ALA A 85 -4.56 16.46 -23.61
CA ALA A 85 -5.78 17.25 -23.59
C ALA A 85 -5.57 18.71 -24.08
N VAL A 86 -4.42 19.34 -23.77
CA VAL A 86 -4.08 20.69 -24.28
C VAL A 86 -3.94 20.65 -25.81
N LEU A 87 -3.23 19.66 -26.34
CA LEU A 87 -3.05 19.51 -27.79
C LEU A 87 -4.39 19.25 -28.48
N ALA A 88 -5.21 18.37 -27.93
CA ALA A 88 -6.55 18.09 -28.43
C ALA A 88 -7.44 19.35 -28.43
N PHE A 89 -7.44 20.10 -27.33
CA PHE A 89 -8.26 21.31 -27.20
C PHE A 89 -7.90 22.39 -28.22
N ASN A 90 -6.62 22.53 -28.57
CA ASN A 90 -6.15 23.54 -29.51
C ASN A 90 -6.28 23.10 -30.98
N PHE A 91 -5.95 21.85 -31.31
CA PHE A 91 -5.83 21.40 -32.70
C PHE A 91 -6.91 20.42 -33.15
N PHE A 92 -7.44 19.59 -32.25
CA PHE A 92 -8.32 18.46 -32.60
C PHE A 92 -9.74 18.59 -32.04
N ARG A 93 -10.12 19.78 -31.54
CA ARG A 93 -11.42 20.01 -30.87
C ARG A 93 -12.64 19.59 -31.70
N LYS A 94 -12.55 19.68 -33.03
CA LYS A 94 -13.63 19.31 -33.95
C LYS A 94 -14.00 17.81 -33.91
N PHE A 95 -13.06 16.94 -33.52
CA PHE A 95 -13.27 15.50 -33.44
C PHE A 95 -13.88 15.03 -32.11
N TYR A 96 -14.01 15.93 -31.12
CA TYR A 96 -14.56 15.63 -29.78
C TYR A 96 -16.06 15.90 -29.71
N VAL A 97 -16.76 15.44 -30.74
CA VAL A 97 -18.20 15.56 -30.92
C VAL A 97 -18.71 14.13 -31.08
N GLN A 98 -19.67 13.74 -30.24
CA GLN A 98 -20.41 12.49 -30.46
C GLN A 98 -21.75 12.86 -31.10
N GLU A 99 -22.06 12.24 -32.23
CA GLU A 99 -23.39 12.36 -32.84
C GLU A 99 -24.45 11.89 -31.83
N GLY A 100 -25.42 12.76 -31.53
CA GLY A 100 -26.56 12.42 -30.68
C GLY A 100 -27.51 11.48 -31.42
N GLU A 101 -28.35 10.75 -30.68
CA GLU A 101 -29.45 9.98 -31.28
C GLU A 101 -30.42 10.91 -32.01
N ASP A 102 -31.06 10.40 -33.07
CA ASP A 102 -31.90 11.11 -34.04
C ASP A 102 -32.73 12.27 -33.44
N GLY A 103 -32.23 13.51 -33.58
CA GLY A 103 -32.93 14.75 -33.21
C GLY A 103 -32.35 15.53 -32.03
N GLU A 104 -31.33 15.02 -31.33
CA GLU A 104 -30.63 15.75 -30.26
C GLU A 104 -29.38 16.51 -30.77
N GLU A 105 -29.04 17.63 -30.11
CA GLU A 105 -27.83 18.37 -30.46
C GLU A 105 -26.56 17.53 -30.21
N PRO A 106 -25.55 17.62 -31.09
CA PRO A 106 -24.33 16.83 -30.96
C PRO A 106 -23.58 17.14 -29.66
N ASP A 107 -23.24 16.10 -28.89
CA ASP A 107 -22.62 16.26 -27.57
C ASP A 107 -21.12 16.54 -27.70
N ARG A 108 -20.73 17.76 -27.32
CA ARG A 108 -19.35 18.25 -27.40
C ARG A 108 -18.61 17.99 -26.08
N LYS A 109 -17.79 16.95 -26.06
CA LYS A 109 -17.03 16.53 -24.87
C LYS A 109 -15.92 17.52 -24.50
N CYS A 110 -15.25 18.12 -25.49
CA CYS A 110 -14.23 19.18 -25.29
C CYS A 110 -14.78 20.59 -25.53
N HIS A 111 -15.64 21.08 -24.64
CA HIS A 111 -16.08 22.48 -24.64
C HIS A 111 -15.19 23.39 -23.78
N ASN A 112 -14.78 22.92 -22.59
CA ASN A 112 -13.85 23.61 -21.70
C ASN A 112 -12.58 22.76 -21.49
N MET A 113 -11.48 23.39 -21.07
CA MET A 113 -10.22 22.69 -20.83
C MET A 113 -10.38 21.57 -19.78
N LEU A 114 -11.14 21.83 -18.71
CA LEU A 114 -11.40 20.85 -17.66
C LEU A 114 -12.20 19.64 -18.17
N THR A 115 -13.24 19.86 -18.98
CA THR A 115 -14.05 18.75 -19.51
C THR A 115 -13.27 17.93 -20.53
N CYS A 116 -12.41 18.60 -21.31
CA CYS A 116 -11.50 17.94 -22.24
C CYS A 116 -10.50 17.05 -21.50
N PHE A 117 -9.90 17.56 -20.41
CA PHE A 117 -9.01 16.78 -19.56
C PHE A 117 -9.72 15.59 -18.90
N ILE A 118 -10.90 15.81 -18.30
CA ILE A 118 -11.69 14.75 -17.69
C ILE A 118 -12.05 13.68 -18.72
N TYR A 119 -12.42 14.06 -19.95
CA TYR A 119 -12.72 13.12 -21.02
C TYR A 119 -11.51 12.25 -21.38
N HIS A 120 -10.32 12.85 -21.52
CA HIS A 120 -9.09 12.08 -21.78
C HIS A 120 -8.72 11.15 -20.62
N PHE A 121 -8.83 11.63 -19.38
CA PHE A 121 -8.50 10.84 -18.20
C PHE A 121 -9.50 9.70 -17.97
N TYR A 122 -10.78 9.96 -18.19
CA TYR A 122 -11.83 8.97 -17.96
C TYR A 122 -12.01 8.04 -19.15
N ALA A 123 -12.31 8.55 -20.34
CA ALA A 123 -12.54 7.70 -21.52
C ALA A 123 -11.22 7.21 -22.11
N GLY A 124 -10.26 8.12 -22.35
CA GLY A 124 -9.00 7.79 -23.01
C GLY A 124 -8.13 6.76 -22.27
N VAL A 125 -7.91 6.91 -20.96
CA VAL A 125 -7.07 5.98 -20.17
C VAL A 125 -7.75 4.61 -19.97
N ARG A 126 -9.09 4.56 -19.94
CA ARG A 126 -9.84 3.30 -19.76
C ARG A 126 -10.06 2.54 -21.06
N ALA A 127 -10.09 3.23 -22.20
CA ALA A 127 -10.19 2.61 -23.51
C ALA A 127 -8.93 1.80 -23.81
N GLY A 128 -9.11 0.55 -24.22
CA GLY A 128 -8.00 -0.40 -24.44
C GLY A 128 -7.04 0.02 -25.55
N GLY A 129 -7.53 0.68 -26.61
CA GLY A 129 -6.75 1.28 -27.70
C GLY A 129 -6.40 2.76 -27.49
N GLY A 130 -6.75 3.33 -26.34
CA GLY A 130 -6.55 4.74 -26.03
C GLY A 130 -7.68 5.64 -26.54
N ILE A 131 -7.42 6.95 -26.60
CA ILE A 131 -8.44 7.96 -26.93
C ILE A 131 -9.02 7.85 -28.35
N GLY A 132 -8.31 7.19 -29.26
CA GLY A 132 -8.78 6.97 -30.63
C GLY A 132 -10.00 6.05 -30.74
N ASP A 133 -10.21 5.15 -29.77
CA ASP A 133 -11.37 4.24 -29.76
C ASP A 133 -12.69 4.99 -29.46
N GLU A 134 -12.60 6.14 -28.79
CA GLU A 134 -13.74 6.93 -28.31
C GLU A 134 -14.06 8.13 -29.21
N LEU A 135 -13.30 8.30 -30.29
CA LEU A 135 -13.40 9.42 -31.21
C LEU A 135 -13.74 8.92 -32.61
N GLU A 136 -14.40 9.77 -33.38
CA GLU A 136 -14.70 9.45 -34.77
C GLU A 136 -13.41 9.30 -35.58
N PRO A 137 -13.40 8.35 -36.54
CA PRO A 137 -12.22 8.09 -37.35
C PRO A 137 -11.91 9.29 -38.26
N PRO A 138 -10.64 9.67 -38.46
CA PRO A 138 -10.28 10.93 -39.11
C PRO A 138 -10.19 10.85 -40.64
N TYR A 139 -10.76 9.82 -41.26
CA TYR A 139 -10.58 9.56 -42.70
C TYR A 139 -11.13 10.69 -43.57
N GLY A 140 -10.29 11.20 -44.48
CA GLY A 140 -10.70 12.22 -45.45
C GLY A 140 -10.69 13.65 -44.92
N ASP A 141 -10.19 13.88 -43.71
CA ASP A 141 -9.99 15.22 -43.14
C ASP A 141 -8.55 15.74 -43.36
N GLU A 142 -8.37 17.07 -43.45
CA GLU A 142 -7.04 17.68 -43.62
C GLU A 142 -6.05 17.34 -42.47
N LEU A 143 -6.57 17.02 -41.28
CA LEU A 143 -5.80 16.65 -40.10
C LEU A 143 -5.68 15.13 -39.89
N GLU A 144 -5.96 14.31 -40.91
CA GLU A 144 -5.92 12.84 -40.82
C GLU A 144 -4.60 12.30 -40.27
N TYR A 145 -3.47 12.63 -40.92
CA TYR A 145 -2.15 12.13 -40.49
C TYR A 145 -1.72 12.66 -39.11
N PRO A 146 -1.84 13.98 -38.80
CA PRO A 146 -1.56 14.48 -37.45
C PRO A 146 -2.42 13.83 -36.36
N ARG A 147 -3.71 13.58 -36.64
CA ARG A 147 -4.65 12.93 -35.73
C ARG A 147 -4.27 11.47 -35.49
N MET A 148 -3.93 10.72 -36.55
CA MET A 148 -3.48 9.34 -36.44
C MET A 148 -2.19 9.23 -35.61
N PHE A 149 -1.21 10.12 -35.83
CA PHE A 149 0.00 10.14 -35.02
C PHE A 149 -0.29 10.45 -33.54
N TYR A 150 -1.20 11.39 -33.29
CA TYR A 150 -1.66 11.71 -31.95
C TYR A 150 -2.25 10.46 -31.24
N ASP A 151 -3.14 9.71 -31.89
CA ASP A 151 -3.75 8.50 -31.33
C ASP A 151 -2.73 7.40 -31.04
N ILE A 152 -1.87 7.09 -32.01
CA ILE A 152 -0.84 6.07 -31.86
C ILE A 152 0.12 6.44 -30.74
N SER A 153 0.50 7.72 -30.64
CA SER A 153 1.39 8.18 -29.56
C SER A 153 0.71 8.09 -28.19
N PHE A 154 -0.58 8.45 -28.08
CA PHE A 154 -1.34 8.34 -26.84
C PHE A 154 -1.43 6.88 -26.39
N PHE A 155 -1.75 5.97 -27.31
CA PHE A 155 -1.78 4.53 -27.04
C PHE A 155 -0.43 4.00 -26.56
N LEU A 156 0.67 4.30 -27.27
CA LEU A 156 2.00 3.84 -26.90
C LEU A 156 2.43 4.36 -25.53
N PHE A 157 2.37 5.67 -25.31
CA PHE A 157 2.90 6.27 -24.10
C PHE A 157 1.98 6.05 -22.90
N VAL A 158 0.69 6.34 -23.01
CA VAL A 158 -0.23 6.30 -21.86
C VAL A 158 -0.68 4.88 -21.56
N ILE A 159 -1.10 4.12 -22.57
CA ILE A 159 -1.67 2.79 -22.35
C ILE A 159 -0.56 1.74 -22.20
N ILE A 160 0.36 1.65 -23.16
CA ILE A 160 1.36 0.58 -23.14
C ILE A 160 2.47 0.86 -22.12
N ILE A 161 3.05 2.05 -22.08
CA ILE A 161 4.19 2.33 -21.21
C ILE A 161 3.74 2.66 -19.78
N LEU A 162 2.89 3.67 -19.59
CA LEU A 162 2.57 4.16 -18.24
C LEU A 162 1.74 3.17 -17.40
N LEU A 163 0.75 2.48 -17.98
CA LEU A 163 0.01 1.44 -17.23
C LEU A 163 0.88 0.22 -16.95
N ALA A 164 1.78 -0.18 -17.87
CA ALA A 164 2.70 -1.30 -17.61
C ALA A 164 3.68 -0.98 -16.49
N ILE A 165 4.19 0.25 -16.39
CA ILE A 165 5.01 0.69 -15.25
C ILE A 165 4.20 0.58 -13.95
N MET A 166 2.95 1.06 -13.95
CA MET A 166 2.09 1.00 -12.76
C MET A 166 1.84 -0.45 -12.28
N GLN A 167 1.55 -1.37 -13.20
CA GLN A 167 1.37 -2.79 -12.88
C GLN A 167 2.69 -3.43 -12.46
N GLY A 168 3.80 -3.08 -13.12
CA GLY A 168 5.14 -3.54 -12.80
C GLY A 168 5.56 -3.21 -11.37
N LEU A 169 5.27 -1.99 -10.89
CA LEU A 169 5.54 -1.57 -9.51
C LEU A 169 4.77 -2.41 -8.47
N ILE A 170 3.56 -2.84 -8.79
CA ILE A 170 2.78 -3.71 -7.91
C ILE A 170 3.40 -5.11 -7.86
N ILE A 171 3.79 -5.66 -9.01
CA ILE A 171 4.44 -6.98 -9.10
C ILE A 171 5.78 -6.96 -8.36
N ASP A 172 6.56 -5.89 -8.51
CA ASP A 172 7.85 -5.70 -7.83
C ASP A 172 7.66 -5.67 -6.31
N ALA A 173 6.65 -4.96 -5.81
CA ALA A 173 6.33 -4.94 -4.38
C ALA A 173 5.96 -6.33 -3.82
N PHE A 174 5.24 -7.15 -4.60
CA PHE A 174 4.97 -8.54 -4.23
C PHE A 174 6.24 -9.39 -4.21
N GLY A 175 7.16 -9.17 -5.16
CA GLY A 175 8.47 -9.81 -5.20
C GLY A 175 9.31 -9.48 -3.97
N GLU A 176 9.44 -8.20 -3.65
CA GLU A 176 10.24 -7.73 -2.51
C GLU A 176 9.75 -8.28 -1.17
N LEU A 177 8.44 -8.27 -0.92
CA LEU A 177 7.87 -8.82 0.32
C LEU A 177 8.13 -10.32 0.45
N ARG A 178 8.16 -11.05 -0.67
CA ARG A 178 8.52 -12.47 -0.68
C ARG A 178 9.99 -12.66 -0.35
N ASP A 179 10.88 -11.88 -0.95
CA ASP A 179 12.33 -11.97 -0.73
C ASP A 179 12.71 -11.61 0.72
N GLN A 180 12.03 -10.62 1.32
CA GLN A 180 12.20 -10.29 2.75
C GLN A 180 11.81 -11.45 3.67
N GLN A 181 10.71 -12.14 3.36
CA GLN A 181 10.27 -13.30 4.14
C GLN A 181 11.23 -14.48 3.99
N GLU A 182 11.72 -14.72 2.77
CA GLU A 182 12.66 -15.80 2.46
C GLU A 182 14.01 -15.57 3.14
N SER A 183 14.59 -14.37 3.01
CA SER A 183 15.87 -14.01 3.65
C SER A 183 15.81 -14.05 5.18
N ALA A 184 14.68 -13.62 5.79
CA ALA A 184 14.49 -13.74 7.24
C ALA A 184 14.46 -15.20 7.70
N THR A 185 13.84 -16.08 6.91
CA THR A 185 13.76 -17.52 7.19
C THR A 185 15.13 -18.17 7.02
N GLU A 186 15.83 -17.88 5.93
CA GLU A 186 17.18 -18.37 5.65
C GLU A 186 18.17 -17.95 6.76
N LYS A 187 18.08 -16.72 7.26
CA LYS A 187 18.95 -16.26 8.36
C LYS A 187 18.76 -17.07 9.64
N LEU A 188 17.52 -17.41 9.98
CA LEU A 188 17.21 -18.24 11.16
C LEU A 188 17.65 -19.71 10.99
N GLU A 189 17.70 -20.20 9.76
CA GLU A 189 18.16 -21.57 9.45
C GLU A 189 19.69 -21.69 9.35
N SER A 190 20.37 -20.60 8.96
CA SER A 190 21.81 -20.57 8.71
C SER A 190 22.64 -20.07 9.89
N SER A 191 22.06 -19.30 10.81
CA SER A 191 22.79 -18.68 11.93
C SER A 191 21.96 -18.60 13.21
N CYS A 192 22.61 -18.61 14.37
CA CYS A 192 21.91 -18.48 15.65
C CYS A 192 21.48 -17.02 15.91
N PHE A 193 20.21 -16.80 16.25
CA PHE A 193 19.66 -15.46 16.54
C PHE A 193 20.38 -14.68 17.66
N ILE A 194 20.96 -15.38 18.65
CA ILE A 194 21.57 -14.75 19.84
C ILE A 194 23.05 -14.43 19.63
N CYS A 195 23.83 -15.37 19.08
CA CYS A 195 25.28 -15.23 18.94
C CYS A 195 25.75 -14.96 17.50
N ASP A 196 24.86 -15.01 16.51
CA ASP A 196 25.13 -14.80 15.08
C ASP A 196 26.19 -15.76 14.49
N ILE A 197 26.50 -16.87 15.19
CA ILE A 197 27.41 -17.90 14.72
C ILE A 197 26.66 -18.79 13.72
N GLY A 198 27.31 -19.07 12.59
CA GLY A 198 26.75 -19.89 11.52
C GLY A 198 26.64 -21.37 11.90
N LYS A 199 25.65 -22.02 11.30
CA LYS A 199 25.30 -23.44 11.49
C LYS A 199 26.47 -24.38 11.20
N GLU A 200 27.32 -24.03 10.25
CA GLU A 200 28.52 -24.79 9.87
C GLU A 200 29.50 -24.98 11.04
N THR A 201 29.52 -24.06 11.99
CA THR A 201 30.38 -24.17 13.18
C THR A 201 29.88 -25.24 14.14
N PHE A 202 28.55 -25.35 14.31
CA PHE A 202 27.93 -26.29 15.25
C PHE A 202 27.71 -27.68 14.65
N ASP A 203 27.48 -27.76 13.34
CA ASP A 203 27.26 -29.02 12.62
C ASP A 203 28.53 -29.89 12.48
N ARG A 204 29.66 -29.46 13.06
CA ARG A 204 30.80 -30.35 13.38
C ARG A 204 30.39 -31.52 14.26
N MET A 205 29.33 -31.36 15.06
CA MET A 205 28.69 -32.42 15.84
C MET A 205 27.31 -32.75 15.25
N PRO A 206 26.88 -34.03 15.27
CA PRO A 206 25.56 -34.41 14.76
C PRO A 206 24.43 -33.66 15.47
N ARG A 207 23.60 -32.94 14.70
CA ARG A 207 22.51 -32.07 15.21
C ARG A 207 23.00 -30.96 16.16
N GLY A 208 24.26 -30.54 16.04
CA GLY A 208 24.85 -29.53 16.93
C GLY A 208 24.10 -28.20 16.89
N PHE A 209 23.72 -27.71 15.71
CA PHE A 209 22.99 -26.45 15.59
C PHE A 209 21.59 -26.50 16.23
N GLU A 210 20.87 -27.61 16.05
CA GLU A 210 19.54 -27.80 16.65
C GLU A 210 19.62 -27.79 18.18
N ILE A 211 20.61 -28.47 18.75
CA ILE A 211 20.84 -28.46 20.21
C ILE A 211 21.20 -27.06 20.68
N HIS A 212 22.09 -26.36 19.96
CA HIS A 212 22.48 -25.00 20.30
C HIS A 212 21.26 -24.05 20.36
N VAL A 213 20.41 -24.03 19.33
CA VAL A 213 19.26 -23.11 19.28
C VAL A 213 18.13 -23.54 20.25
N THR A 214 17.95 -24.84 20.51
CA THR A 214 16.83 -25.30 21.35
C THR A 214 17.16 -25.42 22.84
N LYS A 215 18.43 -25.64 23.21
CA LYS A 215 18.88 -25.88 24.59
C LYS A 215 19.80 -24.80 25.14
N GLU A 216 20.79 -24.36 24.38
CA GLU A 216 21.78 -23.39 24.84
C GLU A 216 21.25 -21.96 24.66
N HIS A 217 20.97 -21.57 23.42
CA HIS A 217 20.50 -20.25 23.00
C HIS A 217 19.03 -20.27 22.57
N ASN A 218 18.18 -20.84 23.42
CA ASN A 218 16.75 -20.79 23.21
C ASN A 218 16.21 -19.38 23.52
N PHE A 219 15.70 -18.69 22.50
CA PHE A 219 15.11 -17.36 22.62
C PHE A 219 14.04 -17.25 23.73
N ALA A 220 13.19 -18.26 23.91
CA ALA A 220 12.14 -18.22 24.92
C ALA A 220 12.71 -18.25 26.34
N ASN A 221 13.82 -18.96 26.56
CA ASN A 221 14.47 -19.01 27.88
C ASN A 221 15.05 -17.65 28.29
N TYR A 222 15.54 -16.84 27.35
CA TYR A 222 15.95 -15.46 27.63
C TYR A 222 14.76 -14.61 28.11
N LEU A 223 13.60 -14.74 27.47
CA LEU A 223 12.38 -14.05 27.89
C LEU A 223 11.92 -14.51 29.29
N PHE A 224 11.92 -15.81 29.54
CA PHE A 224 11.57 -16.35 30.86
C PHE A 224 12.54 -15.93 31.95
N PHE A 225 13.83 -15.80 31.64
CA PHE A 225 14.82 -15.31 32.60
C PHE A 225 14.60 -13.83 32.92
N LEU A 226 14.29 -12.98 31.94
CA LEU A 226 13.92 -11.58 32.20
C LEU A 226 12.67 -11.48 33.07
N GLN A 227 11.63 -12.28 32.79
CA GLN A 227 10.43 -12.34 33.61
C GLN A 227 10.72 -12.85 35.04
N HIS A 228 11.62 -13.83 35.18
CA HIS A 228 12.06 -14.35 36.46
C HIS A 228 12.72 -13.25 37.30
N LEU A 229 13.63 -12.47 36.70
CA LEU A 229 14.26 -11.33 37.38
C LEU A 229 13.24 -10.27 37.80
N VAL A 230 12.24 -9.95 36.96
CA VAL A 230 11.23 -8.95 37.32
C VAL A 230 10.33 -9.40 38.48
N ASN A 231 10.07 -10.71 38.61
CA ASN A 231 9.15 -11.24 39.62
C ASN A 231 9.83 -11.64 40.94
N LYS A 232 11.14 -11.85 40.94
CA LYS A 232 11.90 -12.29 42.10
C LYS A 232 12.31 -11.08 42.95
N ASP A 233 12.33 -11.25 44.27
CA ASP A 233 12.74 -10.19 45.20
C ASP A 233 14.23 -9.87 45.01
N GLU A 234 14.57 -8.58 45.02
CA GLU A 234 15.94 -8.11 44.77
C GLU A 234 16.96 -8.66 45.79
N THR A 235 16.52 -8.94 47.02
CA THR A 235 17.36 -9.50 48.08
C THR A 235 17.67 -10.98 47.87
N GLU A 236 16.89 -11.68 47.06
CA GLU A 236 17.06 -13.11 46.77
C GLU A 236 17.89 -13.37 45.50
N TYR A 237 18.35 -12.31 44.83
CA TYR A 237 19.18 -12.46 43.64
C TYR A 237 20.50 -13.18 43.95
N THR A 238 20.87 -14.10 43.08
CA THR A 238 22.24 -14.61 43.05
C THR A 238 23.18 -13.54 42.49
N GLY A 239 24.49 -13.66 42.74
CA GLY A 239 25.46 -12.66 42.22
C GLY A 239 25.43 -12.50 40.69
N GLN A 240 25.10 -13.55 39.95
CA GLN A 240 24.93 -13.48 38.48
C GLN A 240 23.64 -12.73 38.11
N GLU A 241 22.54 -13.00 38.82
CA GLU A 241 21.26 -12.31 38.61
C GLU A 241 21.37 -10.82 38.92
N THR A 242 22.03 -10.45 40.03
CA THR A 242 22.31 -9.04 40.37
C THR A 242 23.09 -8.35 39.25
N TYR A 243 24.15 -8.97 38.75
CA TYR A 243 24.95 -8.41 37.67
C TYR A 243 24.12 -8.18 36.39
N VAL A 244 23.30 -9.15 35.99
CA VAL A 244 22.43 -8.99 34.80
C VAL A 244 21.36 -7.93 35.03
N ARG A 245 20.78 -7.88 36.23
CA ARG A 245 19.77 -6.88 36.60
C ARG A 245 20.32 -5.46 36.57
N GLU A 246 21.50 -5.24 37.13
CA GLU A 246 22.19 -3.95 37.05
C GLU A 246 22.45 -3.53 35.60
N LYS A 247 22.84 -4.46 34.72
CA LYS A 247 23.03 -4.17 33.29
C LYS A 247 21.72 -3.86 32.56
N TYR A 248 20.61 -4.44 33.00
CA TYR A 248 19.29 -4.18 32.45
C TYR A 248 18.76 -2.80 32.86
N ASP A 249 18.90 -2.44 34.14
CA ASP A 249 18.39 -1.18 34.69
C ASP A 249 19.23 0.04 34.25
N ASN A 250 20.52 -0.14 33.94
CA ASN A 250 21.42 0.92 33.46
C ASN A 250 21.41 1.12 31.92
N ARG A 251 20.36 0.66 31.23
CA ARG A 251 20.15 0.92 29.79
C ARG A 251 19.48 2.27 29.54
#